data_AF-A0A7R9IL34-F1
#
_entry.id   AF-A0A7R9IL34-F1
#
_cell.length_a   1.000
_cell.length_b   1.000
_cell.length_c   1.000
_cell.angle_alpha   90.00
_cell.angle_beta   90.00
_cell.angle_gamma   90.00
#
_symmetry.space_group_name_H-M   'P 1'
#
loop_
_entity.id
_entity.type
_entity.pdbx_description
1 polymer ?
#
loop_
_entity_poly.entity_id
_entity_poly.type
_entity_poly.pdbx_seq_one_letter_code
_entity_poly.pdbx_strand_id
1 'polypeptide(L)'
;MYVLTYGQIIRSFAFSAYLSKSDCNVIIVDWHSLAKNFVYLASKANTEIVGARTAQLLDNLADNGLDLSRVNCVGHSLGGQTVGIVGDRVTKARIGMITGLDPAGPMYDHNSTPNKNKLDSEDGIFVLAVHTNAKKLGSQEMLGTVDVWVNDGTSQPGCSGMMEKATGKKHFLKTIKTLSSHERAMGIWAESIIGVQPFVGWQCDSWSTFKDGDCEMSSNIIMGDNINKSSQGLFFVPTGDKSPFAELSDDDDS
;
A
#
# COMPACT_ATOMS: atom_id res chain seq x y z
N MET A 1 -9.03 13.03 -4.22
CA MET A 1 -8.38 13.51 -2.98
C MET A 1 -7.61 12.36 -2.40
N TYR A 2 -6.38 12.58 -1.92
CA TYR A 2 -5.54 11.54 -1.33
C TYR A 2 -5.44 11.73 0.18
N VAL A 3 -5.68 10.66 0.95
CA VAL A 3 -5.46 10.62 2.40
C VAL A 3 -4.33 9.64 2.67
N LEU A 4 -3.19 10.16 3.14
CA LEU A 4 -1.99 9.37 3.37
C LEU A 4 -1.78 9.15 4.88
N THR A 5 -1.64 7.89 5.30
CA THR A 5 -1.39 7.54 6.70
C THR A 5 0.02 6.97 6.88
N TYR A 6 0.75 7.52 7.87
CA TYR A 6 2.05 7.07 8.45
C TYR A 6 3.34 7.81 8.03
N GLY A 7 4.07 8.34 9.03
CA GLY A 7 5.54 8.53 9.07
C GLY A 7 6.19 9.57 8.12
N GLN A 8 7.37 10.10 8.51
CA GLN A 8 8.13 11.08 7.70
C GLN A 8 8.54 10.56 6.30
N ILE A 9 8.49 9.25 6.06
CA ILE A 9 8.94 8.61 4.83
C ILE A 9 7.88 8.71 3.72
N ILE A 10 6.60 8.39 3.99
CA ILE A 10 5.51 8.57 3.00
C ILE A 10 5.39 10.02 2.57
N ARG A 11 5.59 10.95 3.52
CA ARG A 11 5.60 12.40 3.26
C ARG A 11 6.61 12.81 2.17
N SER A 12 7.69 12.06 1.98
CA SER A 12 8.70 12.38 0.96
C SER A 12 8.40 11.72 -0.40
N PHE A 13 7.93 10.47 -0.39
CA PHE A 13 7.79 9.67 -1.61
C PHE A 13 6.42 9.86 -2.31
N ALA A 14 5.32 9.67 -1.59
CA ALA A 14 3.98 9.70 -2.20
C ALA A 14 3.48 11.14 -2.42
N PHE A 15 3.74 12.05 -1.48
CA PHE A 15 3.29 13.45 -1.59
C PHE A 15 3.84 14.14 -2.84
N SER A 16 5.14 13.99 -3.10
CA SER A 16 5.80 14.57 -4.29
C SER A 16 5.26 13.94 -5.58
N ALA A 17 5.04 12.62 -5.59
CA ALA A 17 4.47 11.93 -6.75
C ALA A 17 3.07 12.45 -7.10
N TYR A 18 2.16 12.52 -6.11
CA TYR A 18 0.79 12.98 -6.31
C TYR A 18 0.69 14.42 -6.81
N LEU A 19 1.44 15.34 -6.19
CA LEU A 19 1.44 16.74 -6.60
C LEU A 19 2.11 16.97 -7.96
N SER A 20 3.01 16.08 -8.39
CA SER A 20 3.64 16.19 -9.72
C SER A 20 2.73 15.78 -10.87
N LYS A 21 1.66 15.03 -10.60
CA LYS A 21 0.82 14.40 -11.64
C LYS A 21 -0.58 14.97 -11.77
N SER A 22 -1.13 15.52 -10.69
CA SER A 22 -2.52 15.97 -10.70
C SER A 22 -2.73 17.16 -9.79
N ASP A 23 -3.62 18.06 -10.22
CA ASP A 23 -4.22 19.06 -9.35
C ASP A 23 -5.18 18.35 -8.39
N CYS A 24 -4.69 18.07 -7.18
CA CYS A 24 -5.40 17.26 -6.21
C CYS A 24 -5.20 17.76 -4.78
N ASN A 25 -6.22 17.52 -3.95
CA ASN A 25 -6.10 17.70 -2.51
C ASN A 25 -5.38 16.50 -1.90
N VAL A 26 -4.30 16.74 -1.15
CA VAL A 26 -3.56 15.72 -0.39
C VAL A 26 -3.63 16.05 1.09
N ILE A 27 -4.19 15.14 1.88
CA ILE A 27 -4.27 15.20 3.35
C ILE A 27 -3.28 14.19 3.90
N ILE A 28 -2.35 14.65 4.74
CA ILE A 28 -1.44 13.76 5.48
C ILE A 28 -1.95 13.63 6.91
N VAL A 29 -2.28 12.41 7.30
CA VAL A 29 -2.63 12.07 8.69
C VAL A 29 -1.35 11.68 9.40
N ASP A 30 -0.70 12.66 10.04
CA ASP A 30 0.50 12.42 10.84
C ASP A 30 0.12 12.01 12.27
N TRP A 31 0.35 10.74 12.58
CA TRP A 31 0.14 10.14 13.90
C TRP A 31 1.45 9.51 14.43
N HIS A 32 2.61 10.01 13.99
CA HIS A 32 3.92 9.46 14.34
C HIS A 32 4.15 9.35 15.87
N SER A 33 3.68 10.33 16.64
CA SER A 33 3.79 10.33 18.11
C SER A 33 3.06 9.16 18.77
N LEU A 34 1.94 8.72 18.17
CA LEU A 34 1.15 7.58 18.63
C LEU A 34 1.71 6.25 18.12
N ALA A 35 2.29 6.26 16.93
CA ALA A 35 2.89 5.08 16.31
C ALA A 35 4.25 4.71 16.91
N LYS A 36 5.04 5.70 17.35
CA LYS A 36 6.35 5.52 17.98
C LYS A 36 6.18 5.15 19.46
N ASN A 37 5.56 4.00 19.71
CA ASN A 37 5.41 3.42 21.02
C ASN A 37 6.40 2.25 21.21
N PHE A 38 6.94 2.09 22.41
CA PHE A 38 7.78 0.94 22.74
C PHE A 38 6.96 -0.36 22.79
N VAL A 39 5.66 -0.26 23.07
CA VAL A 39 4.72 -1.38 23.12
C VAL A 39 3.95 -1.44 21.80
N TYR A 40 4.24 -2.43 20.95
CA TYR A 40 3.59 -2.60 19.65
C TYR A 40 2.05 -2.66 19.75
N LEU A 41 1.52 -3.34 20.77
CA LEU A 41 0.07 -3.44 20.98
C LEU A 41 -0.58 -2.07 21.23
N ALA A 42 0.15 -1.12 21.84
CA ALA A 42 -0.35 0.24 21.99
C ALA A 42 -0.37 0.97 20.64
N SER A 43 0.66 0.83 19.80
CA SER A 43 0.66 1.36 18.43
C SER A 43 -0.46 0.75 17.58
N LYS A 44 -0.72 -0.56 17.72
CA LYS A 44 -1.86 -1.24 17.09
C LYS A 44 -3.17 -0.64 17.55
N ALA A 45 -3.43 -0.53 18.85
CA ALA A 45 -4.66 0.07 19.37
C ALA A 45 -4.87 1.52 18.89
N ASN A 46 -3.78 2.28 18.73
CA ASN A 46 -3.85 3.63 18.20
C ASN A 46 -4.32 3.70 16.74
N THR A 47 -4.15 2.65 15.93
CA THR A 47 -4.70 2.60 14.56
C THR A 47 -6.22 2.75 14.57
N GLU A 48 -6.90 2.16 15.55
CA GLU A 48 -8.35 2.27 15.68
C GLU A 48 -8.75 3.72 15.98
N ILE A 49 -8.04 4.38 16.89
CA ILE A 49 -8.31 5.79 17.24
C ILE A 49 -8.09 6.69 16.02
N VAL A 50 -6.96 6.51 15.33
CA VAL A 50 -6.60 7.33 14.16
C VAL A 50 -7.56 7.09 13.01
N GLY A 51 -7.92 5.84 12.75
CA GLY A 51 -8.89 5.47 11.71
C GLY A 51 -10.26 6.08 11.97
N ALA A 52 -10.78 5.97 13.21
CA ALA A 52 -12.05 6.57 13.59
C ALA A 52 -12.06 8.10 13.45
N ARG A 53 -10.97 8.78 13.85
CA ARG A 53 -10.86 10.24 13.71
C ARG A 53 -10.73 10.69 12.26
N THR A 54 -10.05 9.92 11.44
CA THR A 54 -9.92 10.20 10.00
C THR A 54 -11.24 9.96 9.27
N ALA A 55 -11.98 8.90 9.62
CA ALA A 55 -13.33 8.67 9.11
C ALA A 55 -14.28 9.83 9.48
N GLN A 56 -14.25 10.29 10.73
CA GLN A 56 -15.03 11.45 11.16
C GLN A 56 -14.69 12.72 10.36
N LEU A 57 -13.41 12.94 10.04
CA LEU A 57 -12.99 14.04 9.17
C LEU A 57 -13.59 13.90 7.76
N LEU A 58 -13.53 12.70 7.17
CA LEU A 58 -14.08 12.44 5.84
C LEU A 58 -15.60 12.60 5.79
N ASP A 59 -16.31 12.11 6.81
CA ASP A 59 -17.77 12.29 6.93
C ASP A 59 -18.12 13.78 7.03
N ASN A 60 -17.39 14.57 7.82
CA ASN A 60 -17.59 16.02 7.90
C ASN A 60 -17.32 16.72 6.56
N LEU A 61 -16.29 16.30 5.82
CA LEU A 61 -16.03 16.85 4.49
C LEU A 61 -17.11 16.45 3.49
N ALA A 62 -17.65 15.23 3.59
CA ALA A 62 -18.75 14.74 2.76
C ALA A 62 -20.03 15.55 2.99
N ASP A 63 -20.33 15.88 4.26
CA ASP A 63 -21.42 16.80 4.62
C ASP A 63 -21.24 18.20 4.02
N ASN A 64 -20.01 18.56 3.62
CA ASN A 64 -19.67 19.83 2.96
C ASN A 64 -19.41 19.65 1.45
N GLY A 65 -19.88 18.56 0.84
CA GLY A 65 -19.88 18.36 -0.61
C GLY A 65 -18.68 17.57 -1.15
N LEU A 66 -17.84 16.98 -0.30
CA LEU A 66 -16.84 16.01 -0.76
C LEU A 66 -17.51 14.72 -1.24
N ASP A 67 -17.28 14.36 -2.50
CA ASP A 67 -17.64 13.06 -3.04
C ASP A 67 -16.61 12.00 -2.60
N LEU A 68 -16.99 11.14 -1.66
CA LEU A 68 -16.14 10.07 -1.12
C LEU A 68 -15.75 9.02 -2.17
N SER A 69 -16.52 8.86 -3.25
CA SER A 69 -16.15 7.96 -4.35
C SER A 69 -14.92 8.43 -5.14
N ARG A 70 -14.50 9.68 -4.93
CA ARG A 70 -13.28 10.30 -5.49
C ARG A 70 -12.14 10.42 -4.48
N VAL A 71 -12.29 9.80 -3.31
CA VAL A 71 -11.27 9.74 -2.26
C VAL A 71 -10.46 8.44 -2.40
N ASN A 72 -9.14 8.59 -2.36
CA ASN A 72 -8.17 7.50 -2.34
C ASN A 72 -7.44 7.55 -0.99
N CYS A 73 -7.58 6.52 -0.17
CA CYS A 73 -6.85 6.39 1.09
C CYS A 73 -5.67 5.44 0.89
N VAL A 74 -4.45 5.86 1.26
CA VAL A 74 -3.24 5.04 1.12
C VAL A 74 -2.52 4.99 2.46
N GLY A 75 -2.16 3.79 2.90
CA GLY A 75 -1.46 3.60 4.17
C GLY A 75 -0.41 2.52 4.09
N HIS A 76 0.74 2.73 4.75
CA HIS A 76 1.81 1.74 4.84
C HIS A 76 1.85 1.07 6.20
N SER A 77 2.16 -0.22 6.28
CA SER A 77 2.36 -0.94 7.56
C SER A 77 1.12 -0.86 8.46
N LEU A 78 1.25 -0.37 9.70
CA LEU A 78 0.10 -0.05 10.57
C LEU A 78 -0.85 0.98 9.95
N GLY A 79 -0.34 1.88 9.12
CA GLY A 79 -1.15 2.79 8.30
C GLY A 79 -2.00 2.06 7.27
N GLY A 80 -1.51 0.94 6.70
CA GLY A 80 -2.27 0.09 5.79
C GLY A 80 -3.50 -0.52 6.46
N GLN A 81 -3.34 -0.99 7.70
CA GLN A 81 -4.47 -1.41 8.54
C GLN A 81 -5.38 -0.23 8.90
N THR A 82 -4.77 0.92 9.21
CA THR A 82 -5.51 2.15 9.57
C THR A 82 -6.43 2.62 8.44
N VAL A 83 -6.02 2.57 7.16
CA VAL A 83 -6.89 3.02 6.06
C VAL A 83 -8.07 2.09 5.82
N GLY A 84 -7.95 0.80 6.11
CA GLY A 84 -9.08 -0.11 6.14
C GLY A 84 -10.10 0.29 7.21
N ILE A 85 -9.61 0.49 8.43
CA ILE A 85 -10.40 1.03 9.54
C ILE A 85 -11.08 2.38 9.21
N VAL A 86 -10.45 3.24 8.39
CA VAL A 86 -11.10 4.45 7.89
C VAL A 86 -12.30 4.10 7.00
N GLY A 87 -12.13 3.16 6.07
CA GLY A 87 -13.19 2.65 5.21
C GLY A 87 -14.39 2.09 5.97
N ASP A 88 -14.14 1.17 6.91
CA ASP A 88 -15.17 0.59 7.80
C ASP A 88 -15.99 1.65 8.56
N ARG A 89 -15.34 2.76 8.96
CA ARG A 89 -15.94 3.75 9.88
C ARG A 89 -16.58 4.95 9.21
N VAL A 90 -16.32 5.17 7.92
CA VAL A 90 -16.99 6.22 7.16
C VAL A 90 -18.45 5.82 6.96
N THR A 91 -19.37 6.72 7.31
CA THR A 91 -20.80 6.41 7.33
C THR A 91 -21.57 7.04 6.16
N LYS A 92 -21.01 8.06 5.51
CA LYS A 92 -21.74 8.85 4.50
C LYS A 92 -21.80 8.17 3.13
N ALA A 93 -20.73 7.52 2.71
CA ALA A 93 -20.66 6.71 1.49
C ALA A 93 -19.38 5.85 1.51
N ARG A 94 -19.27 4.87 0.60
CA ARG A 94 -18.05 4.08 0.46
C ARG A 94 -16.91 4.92 -0.15
N ILE A 95 -15.70 4.71 0.34
CA ILE A 95 -14.48 5.37 -0.17
C ILE A 95 -14.14 4.82 -1.56
N GLY A 96 -13.75 5.70 -2.48
CA GLY A 96 -13.45 5.36 -3.88
C GLY A 96 -12.35 4.33 -4.10
N MET A 97 -11.27 4.41 -3.33
CA MET A 97 -10.18 3.44 -3.34
C MET A 97 -9.45 3.43 -2.00
N ILE A 98 -9.11 2.24 -1.51
CA ILE A 98 -8.23 2.06 -0.35
C ILE A 98 -7.01 1.25 -0.81
N THR A 99 -5.82 1.72 -0.46
CA THR A 99 -4.56 1.05 -0.78
C THR A 99 -3.76 0.77 0.47
N GLY A 100 -3.60 -0.50 0.80
CA GLY A 100 -2.73 -0.99 1.86
C GLY A 100 -1.35 -1.34 1.30
N LEU A 101 -0.33 -0.56 1.62
CA LEU A 101 1.06 -0.82 1.25
C LEU A 101 1.73 -1.66 2.34
N ASP A 102 1.98 -2.92 2.03
CA ASP A 102 2.48 -3.96 2.91
C ASP A 102 1.85 -3.89 4.32
N PRO A 103 0.51 -4.08 4.43
CA PRO A 103 -0.23 -3.89 5.68
C PRO A 103 0.37 -4.74 6.80
N ALA A 104 0.49 -4.20 8.02
CA ALA A 104 1.14 -4.90 9.12
C ALA A 104 0.44 -6.24 9.43
N GLY A 105 1.21 -7.33 9.48
CA GLY A 105 0.72 -8.67 9.79
C GLY A 105 0.57 -9.00 11.28
N PRO A 106 1.56 -8.69 12.15
CA PRO A 106 1.52 -9.13 13.54
C PRO A 106 0.26 -8.66 14.29
N MET A 107 -0.47 -9.63 14.86
CA MET A 107 -1.73 -9.46 15.61
C MET A 107 -2.94 -9.01 14.77
N TYR A 108 -2.84 -8.93 13.44
CA TYR A 108 -3.96 -8.58 12.55
C TYR A 108 -4.60 -9.79 11.87
N ASP A 109 -4.16 -11.00 12.19
CA ASP A 109 -4.76 -12.22 11.66
C ASP A 109 -6.24 -12.34 12.04
N HIS A 110 -7.00 -13.09 11.23
CA HIS A 110 -8.46 -13.25 11.37
C HIS A 110 -8.89 -13.86 12.71
N ASN A 111 -8.02 -14.57 13.42
CA ASN A 111 -8.31 -15.10 14.76
C ASN A 111 -8.10 -14.04 15.86
N SER A 112 -7.23 -13.07 15.62
CA SER A 112 -6.79 -12.07 16.60
C SER A 112 -7.50 -10.71 16.46
N THR A 113 -7.92 -10.34 15.25
CA THR A 113 -8.54 -9.03 14.97
C THR A 113 -9.77 -9.17 14.06
N PRO A 114 -10.95 -8.67 14.49
CA PRO A 114 -12.14 -8.60 13.64
C PRO A 114 -11.95 -7.70 12.42
N ASN A 115 -12.66 -7.98 11.32
CA ASN A 115 -12.56 -7.24 10.05
C ASN A 115 -12.70 -5.71 10.22
N LYS A 116 -13.71 -5.23 10.96
CA LYS A 116 -13.90 -3.81 11.33
C LYS A 116 -12.72 -3.08 12.00
N ASN A 117 -11.69 -3.83 12.41
CA ASN A 117 -10.49 -3.33 13.10
C ASN A 117 -9.21 -3.63 12.31
N LYS A 118 -9.32 -3.99 11.02
CA LYS A 118 -8.20 -4.24 10.11
C LYS A 118 -8.60 -3.86 8.68
N LEU A 119 -7.68 -4.02 7.74
CA LEU A 119 -7.97 -3.90 6.31
C LEU A 119 -8.70 -5.14 5.81
N ASP A 120 -9.76 -4.94 5.04
CA ASP A 120 -10.45 -5.99 4.30
C ASP A 120 -11.05 -5.46 2.97
N SER A 121 -11.51 -6.38 2.12
CA SER A 121 -11.97 -6.08 0.77
C SER A 121 -13.26 -5.23 0.71
N GLU A 122 -14.01 -5.13 1.80
CA GLU A 122 -15.29 -4.41 1.88
C GLU A 122 -15.13 -2.93 2.28
N ASP A 123 -13.96 -2.53 2.79
CA ASP A 123 -13.67 -1.19 3.32
C ASP A 123 -13.84 -0.05 2.31
N GLY A 124 -13.77 -0.34 1.00
CA GLY A 124 -13.90 0.65 -0.06
C GLY A 124 -14.56 0.09 -1.31
N ILE A 125 -14.96 0.97 -2.24
CA ILE A 125 -15.46 0.56 -3.57
C ILE A 125 -14.46 -0.35 -4.27
N PHE A 126 -13.16 -0.07 -4.08
CA PHE A 126 -12.06 -0.91 -4.52
C PHE A 126 -10.96 -0.90 -3.45
N VAL A 127 -10.44 -2.07 -3.09
CA VAL A 127 -9.36 -2.22 -2.12
C VAL A 127 -8.17 -2.91 -2.78
N LEU A 128 -7.02 -2.27 -2.74
CA LEU A 128 -5.74 -2.79 -3.23
C LEU A 128 -4.81 -3.07 -2.07
N ALA A 129 -4.38 -4.31 -1.90
CA ALA A 129 -3.32 -4.67 -0.96
C ALA A 129 -2.03 -5.00 -1.73
N VAL A 130 -0.92 -4.36 -1.38
CA VAL A 130 0.38 -4.59 -2.02
C VAL A 130 1.30 -5.26 -1.03
N HIS A 131 1.76 -6.48 -1.31
CA HIS A 131 2.58 -7.29 -0.41
C HIS A 131 4.03 -7.28 -0.89
N THR A 132 4.94 -6.89 0.01
CA THR A 132 6.38 -6.88 -0.25
C THR A 132 7.18 -7.58 0.85
N ASN A 133 6.61 -7.74 2.05
CA ASN A 133 7.22 -8.41 3.19
C ASN A 133 6.25 -9.31 3.97
N ALA A 134 5.36 -9.99 3.25
CA ALA A 134 4.43 -10.96 3.82
C ALA A 134 5.16 -12.02 4.67
N LYS A 135 4.49 -12.51 5.72
CA LYS A 135 5.00 -13.49 6.71
C LYS A 135 6.11 -12.99 7.63
N LYS A 136 6.55 -11.74 7.46
CA LYS A 136 7.53 -11.07 8.32
C LYS A 136 6.85 -9.88 9.02
N LEU A 137 6.99 -8.68 8.47
CA LEU A 137 6.29 -7.50 8.99
C LEU A 137 4.93 -7.30 8.32
N GLY A 138 4.81 -7.67 7.04
CA GLY A 138 3.58 -7.59 6.26
C GLY A 138 2.65 -8.79 6.48
N SER A 139 1.36 -8.55 6.25
CA SER A 139 0.31 -9.59 6.27
C SER A 139 0.51 -10.59 5.13
N GLN A 140 0.13 -11.83 5.40
CA GLN A 140 0.04 -12.91 4.41
C GLN A 140 -1.41 -13.21 4.00
N GLU A 141 -2.39 -12.55 4.63
CA GLU A 141 -3.80 -12.69 4.29
C GLU A 141 -4.09 -11.95 2.98
N MET A 142 -5.10 -12.43 2.24
CA MET A 142 -5.71 -11.68 1.14
C MET A 142 -6.59 -10.60 1.76
N LEU A 143 -6.21 -9.34 1.61
CA LEU A 143 -6.85 -8.20 2.28
C LEU A 143 -7.64 -7.32 1.30
N GLY A 144 -7.44 -7.47 -0.01
CA GLY A 144 -8.00 -6.58 -1.02
C GLY A 144 -9.13 -7.18 -1.85
N THR A 145 -9.77 -6.33 -2.64
CA THR A 145 -10.41 -6.77 -3.89
C THR A 145 -9.35 -7.34 -4.84
N VAL A 146 -8.19 -6.68 -4.88
CA VAL A 146 -6.98 -7.13 -5.54
C VAL A 146 -5.85 -7.18 -4.53
N ASP A 147 -5.13 -8.30 -4.50
CA ASP A 147 -3.87 -8.43 -3.79
C ASP A 147 -2.75 -8.55 -4.80
N VAL A 148 -1.81 -7.62 -4.74
CA VAL A 148 -0.59 -7.63 -5.55
C VAL A 148 0.56 -8.15 -4.71
N TRP A 149 1.14 -9.27 -5.11
CA TRP A 149 2.39 -9.78 -4.56
C TRP A 149 3.52 -9.31 -5.46
N VAL A 150 4.33 -8.37 -4.95
CA VAL A 150 5.49 -7.89 -5.68
C VAL A 150 6.59 -8.93 -5.55
N ASN A 151 7.12 -9.39 -6.69
CA ASN A 151 7.98 -10.57 -6.75
C ASN A 151 7.30 -11.74 -5.98
N ASP A 152 8.01 -12.38 -5.06
CA ASP A 152 7.44 -13.45 -4.24
C ASP A 152 6.54 -12.96 -3.07
N GLY A 153 6.34 -11.65 -2.94
CA GLY A 153 5.58 -11.00 -1.87
C GLY A 153 6.27 -10.97 -0.51
N THR A 154 7.43 -11.60 -0.32
CA THR A 154 8.09 -11.76 1.00
C THR A 154 9.43 -11.05 1.11
N SER A 155 10.20 -10.98 0.01
CA SER A 155 11.57 -10.51 0.00
C SER A 155 11.88 -9.80 -1.32
N GLN A 156 12.21 -8.51 -1.24
CA GLN A 156 12.41 -7.70 -2.44
C GLN A 156 13.89 -7.65 -2.84
N PRO A 157 14.21 -7.70 -4.15
CA PRO A 157 15.57 -7.58 -4.64
C PRO A 157 16.28 -6.31 -4.13
N GLY A 158 17.55 -6.43 -3.76
CA GLY A 158 18.33 -5.33 -3.18
C GLY A 158 18.02 -4.99 -1.72
N CYS A 159 17.09 -5.69 -1.06
CA CYS A 159 16.83 -5.52 0.37
C CYS A 159 17.64 -6.55 1.19
N SER A 160 18.81 -6.17 1.71
CA SER A 160 19.51 -6.98 2.72
C SER A 160 18.84 -6.79 4.08
N GLY A 161 18.38 -7.86 4.73
CA GLY A 161 17.58 -7.85 5.97
C GLY A 161 18.26 -7.32 7.25
N MET A 162 19.22 -6.40 7.14
CA MET A 162 19.92 -5.81 8.26
C MET A 162 19.47 -4.35 8.42
N MET A 163 18.88 -4.02 9.56
CA MET A 163 18.68 -2.64 10.00
C MET A 163 20.05 -1.96 10.14
N GLU A 164 20.57 -1.39 9.06
CA GLU A 164 21.75 -0.56 9.15
C GLU A 164 21.33 0.78 9.77
N LYS A 165 21.81 1.03 10.99
CA LYS A 165 21.52 2.23 11.79
C LYS A 165 21.79 3.49 10.96
N ALA A 166 20.73 4.16 10.50
CA ALA A 166 20.83 5.42 9.78
C ALA A 166 21.19 6.57 10.74
N THR A 167 22.48 6.74 11.06
CA THR A 167 23.01 7.96 11.68
C THR A 167 23.57 8.88 10.60
N GLY A 168 22.80 9.89 10.18
CA GLY A 168 23.37 11.03 9.43
C GLY A 168 22.48 11.66 8.35
N LYS A 169 22.34 13.00 8.42
CA LYS A 169 21.54 13.89 7.57
C LYS A 169 22.00 14.04 6.09
N LYS A 170 22.71 13.07 5.49
CA LYS A 170 23.19 13.16 4.07
C LYS A 170 22.78 11.96 3.19
N HIS A 171 21.68 11.30 3.52
CA HIS A 171 21.26 10.01 2.94
C HIS A 171 19.81 10.10 2.42
N PHE A 172 19.55 10.82 1.31
CA PHE A 172 18.22 10.79 0.68
C PHE A 172 18.20 9.80 -0.49
N LEU A 173 19.17 9.88 -1.41
CA LEU A 173 19.33 8.93 -2.54
C LEU A 173 19.98 7.60 -2.14
N LYS A 174 20.85 7.60 -1.11
CA LYS A 174 21.53 6.37 -0.63
C LYS A 174 20.64 5.51 0.28
N THR A 175 19.51 6.05 0.76
CA THR A 175 18.53 5.35 1.62
C THR A 175 17.62 4.42 0.86
N ILE A 176 17.44 4.62 -0.46
CA ILE A 176 16.65 3.71 -1.30
C ILE A 176 17.34 2.34 -1.43
N LYS A 177 18.68 2.31 -1.41
CA LYS A 177 19.46 1.06 -1.49
C LYS A 177 19.40 0.18 -0.23
N THR A 178 18.78 0.66 0.86
CA THR A 178 18.72 -0.04 2.15
C THR A 178 17.34 0.03 2.79
N LEU A 179 16.29 0.22 2.00
CA LEU A 179 14.92 -0.01 2.49
C LEU A 179 14.77 -1.50 2.73
N SER A 180 14.18 -1.91 3.86
CA SER A 180 13.81 -3.32 4.01
C SER A 180 12.72 -3.63 2.97
N SER A 181 12.46 -4.92 2.75
CA SER A 181 11.34 -5.35 1.92
C SER A 181 10.01 -4.74 2.38
N HIS A 182 9.86 -4.38 3.67
CA HIS A 182 8.67 -3.72 4.19
C HIS A 182 8.54 -2.27 3.70
N GLU A 183 9.63 -1.49 3.72
CA GLU A 183 9.59 -0.11 3.20
C GLU A 183 9.60 -0.03 1.66
N ARG A 184 10.02 -1.11 0.97
CA ARG A 184 10.04 -1.15 -0.50
C ARG A 184 8.68 -0.85 -1.14
N ALA A 185 7.57 -1.24 -0.50
CA ALA A 185 6.23 -0.96 -0.98
C ALA A 185 5.98 0.54 -1.25
N MET A 186 6.55 1.43 -0.45
CA MET A 186 6.41 2.88 -0.65
C MET A 186 7.12 3.38 -1.90
N GLY A 187 8.33 2.87 -2.18
CA GLY A 187 9.10 3.25 -3.36
C GLY A 187 8.44 2.78 -4.65
N ILE A 188 7.98 1.53 -4.66
CA ILE A 188 7.24 0.93 -5.77
C ILE A 188 5.94 1.69 -6.02
N TRP A 189 5.16 1.98 -4.98
CA TRP A 189 3.93 2.75 -5.12
C TRP A 189 4.19 4.17 -5.65
N ALA A 190 5.22 4.86 -5.14
CA ALA A 190 5.54 6.20 -5.63
C ALA A 190 5.90 6.18 -7.13
N GLU A 191 6.68 5.19 -7.59
CA GLU A 191 7.01 5.04 -9.00
C GLU A 191 5.80 4.66 -9.86
N SER A 192 4.87 3.85 -9.34
CA SER A 192 3.65 3.51 -10.06
C SER A 192 2.75 4.73 -10.29
N ILE A 193 2.75 5.70 -9.35
CA ILE A 193 2.06 6.98 -9.52
C ILE A 193 2.81 7.91 -10.49
N ILE A 194 4.14 7.95 -10.43
CA ILE A 194 4.95 8.73 -11.38
C ILE A 194 4.82 8.17 -12.80
N GLY A 195 4.59 6.87 -12.97
CA GLY A 195 4.28 6.28 -14.26
C GLY A 195 5.37 6.50 -15.30
N VAL A 196 6.65 6.40 -14.89
CA VAL A 196 7.78 6.34 -15.86
C VAL A 196 7.64 5.08 -16.71
N GLN A 197 7.19 3.99 -16.07
CA GLN A 197 7.01 2.68 -16.67
C GLN A 197 5.88 1.94 -15.94
N PRO A 198 5.05 1.13 -16.66
CA PRO A 198 3.95 0.42 -16.02
C PRO A 198 4.45 -0.73 -15.15
N PHE A 199 3.88 -0.85 -13.95
CA PHE A 199 4.01 -2.04 -13.11
C PHE A 199 2.94 -3.05 -13.53
N VAL A 200 3.26 -3.88 -14.53
CA VAL A 200 2.34 -4.90 -15.06
C VAL A 200 2.28 -6.08 -14.09
N GLY A 201 1.06 -6.44 -13.69
CA GLY A 201 0.79 -7.60 -12.83
C GLY A 201 -0.02 -8.65 -13.55
N TRP A 202 0.30 -9.92 -13.32
CA TRP A 202 -0.36 -11.07 -13.95
C TRP A 202 -1.18 -11.86 -12.94
N GLN A 203 -2.42 -12.17 -13.29
CA GLN A 203 -3.29 -12.95 -12.42
C GLN A 203 -2.80 -14.39 -12.31
N CYS A 204 -2.63 -14.89 -11.09
CA CYS A 204 -2.17 -16.25 -10.88
C CYS A 204 -2.58 -16.81 -9.51
N ASP A 205 -2.79 -18.11 -9.43
CA ASP A 205 -3.24 -18.77 -8.19
C ASP A 205 -2.14 -18.83 -7.11
N SER A 206 -0.88 -18.83 -7.51
CA SER A 206 0.26 -18.96 -6.60
C SER A 206 1.56 -18.45 -7.22
N TRP A 207 2.57 -18.24 -6.37
CA TRP A 207 3.92 -17.92 -6.82
C TRP A 207 4.57 -19.05 -7.62
N SER A 208 4.26 -20.32 -7.30
CA SER A 208 4.76 -21.47 -8.06
C SER A 208 4.26 -21.44 -9.50
N THR A 209 2.95 -21.33 -9.70
CA THR A 209 2.34 -21.25 -11.03
C THR A 209 2.82 -20.03 -11.81
N PHE A 210 3.07 -18.91 -11.12
CA PHE A 210 3.66 -17.73 -11.74
C PHE A 210 5.06 -17.97 -12.30
N LYS A 211 5.94 -18.63 -11.55
CA LYS A 211 7.29 -18.96 -12.04
C LYS A 211 7.29 -20.00 -13.15
N ASP A 212 6.33 -20.91 -13.14
CA ASP A 212 6.21 -21.97 -14.14
C ASP A 212 5.59 -21.45 -15.45
N GLY A 213 5.08 -20.21 -15.48
CA GLY A 213 4.44 -19.60 -16.65
C GLY A 213 2.97 -20.04 -16.85
N ASP A 214 2.41 -20.74 -15.88
CA ASP A 214 1.06 -21.34 -15.92
C ASP A 214 0.00 -20.36 -15.37
N CYS A 215 0.08 -19.08 -15.72
CA CYS A 215 -0.88 -18.06 -15.32
C CYS A 215 -1.96 -17.81 -16.37
N GLU A 216 -3.03 -17.14 -15.97
CA GLU A 216 -4.04 -16.66 -16.90
C GLU A 216 -3.49 -15.45 -17.69
N MET A 217 -2.81 -15.73 -18.80
CA MET A 217 -2.13 -14.72 -19.63
C MET A 217 -3.08 -13.69 -20.26
N SER A 218 -4.41 -13.90 -20.21
CA SER A 218 -5.41 -12.94 -20.66
C SER A 218 -5.82 -11.89 -19.61
N SER A 219 -5.41 -12.05 -18.34
CA SER A 219 -5.81 -11.17 -17.25
C SER A 219 -4.60 -10.50 -16.60
N ASN A 220 -4.35 -9.25 -16.98
CA ASN A 220 -3.32 -8.42 -16.37
C ASN A 220 -3.90 -7.12 -15.78
N ILE A 221 -3.12 -6.50 -14.91
CA ILE A 221 -3.38 -5.18 -14.35
C ILE A 221 -2.16 -4.29 -14.54
N ILE A 222 -2.39 -2.98 -14.51
CA ILE A 222 -1.34 -1.99 -14.26
C ILE A 222 -1.55 -1.49 -12.84
N MET A 223 -0.62 -1.82 -11.94
CA MET A 223 -0.71 -1.38 -10.54
C MET A 223 -0.52 0.14 -10.44
N GLY A 224 -1.35 0.81 -9.64
CA GLY A 224 -1.35 2.26 -9.43
C GLY A 224 -2.77 2.80 -9.21
N ASP A 225 -2.94 4.12 -9.18
CA ASP A 225 -4.27 4.75 -8.98
C ASP A 225 -5.27 4.44 -10.12
N ASN A 226 -4.75 4.22 -11.33
CA ASN A 226 -5.55 3.94 -12.52
C ASN A 226 -5.78 2.45 -12.76
N ILE A 227 -5.53 1.61 -11.76
CA ILE A 227 -5.82 0.17 -11.83
C ILE A 227 -7.28 -0.05 -12.26
N ASN A 228 -7.50 -1.07 -13.10
CA ASN A 228 -8.84 -1.46 -13.51
C ASN A 228 -9.64 -1.93 -12.29
N LYS A 229 -10.63 -1.13 -11.87
CA LYS A 229 -11.45 -1.40 -10.68
C LYS A 229 -12.41 -2.58 -10.84
N SER A 230 -12.50 -3.18 -12.04
CA SER A 230 -13.21 -4.44 -12.28
C SER A 230 -12.34 -5.69 -12.05
N SER A 231 -11.04 -5.53 -11.83
CA SER A 231 -10.13 -6.63 -11.53
C SER A 231 -10.35 -7.17 -10.11
N GLN A 232 -10.14 -8.46 -9.93
CA GLN A 232 -10.25 -9.14 -8.63
C GLN A 232 -9.26 -10.30 -8.56
N GLY A 233 -8.74 -10.57 -7.36
CA GLY A 233 -7.92 -11.75 -7.09
C GLY A 233 -6.44 -11.43 -6.86
N LEU A 234 -5.61 -12.46 -7.04
CA LEU A 234 -4.17 -12.41 -6.77
C LEU A 234 -3.38 -12.13 -8.05
N PHE A 235 -2.51 -11.13 -7.98
CA PHE A 235 -1.64 -10.73 -9.08
C PHE A 235 -0.19 -10.68 -8.63
N PHE A 236 0.73 -11.04 -9.52
CA PHE A 236 2.17 -10.96 -9.29
C PHE A 236 2.80 -9.88 -10.18
N VAL A 237 3.56 -8.98 -9.56
CA VAL A 237 4.26 -7.88 -10.25
C VAL A 237 5.78 -8.07 -10.07
N PRO A 238 6.52 -8.44 -11.13
CA PRO A 238 7.97 -8.53 -11.08
C PRO A 238 8.59 -7.11 -11.01
N THR A 239 9.66 -6.96 -10.23
CA THR A 239 10.41 -5.70 -10.11
C THR A 239 11.90 -5.92 -9.89
N GLY A 240 12.71 -4.99 -10.38
CA GLY A 240 14.16 -4.96 -10.20
C GLY A 240 14.63 -4.51 -8.81
N ASP A 241 15.96 -4.57 -8.58
CA ASP A 241 16.57 -4.25 -7.30
C ASP A 241 16.74 -2.75 -7.02
N LYS A 242 16.68 -1.91 -8.05
CA LYS A 242 16.94 -0.47 -8.04
C LYS A 242 15.89 0.30 -8.84
N SER A 243 15.73 1.58 -8.51
CA SER A 243 14.87 2.52 -9.23
C SER A 243 15.43 2.85 -10.63
N PRO A 244 14.58 2.96 -11.68
CA PRO A 244 13.16 2.59 -11.69
C PRO A 244 12.99 1.07 -11.50
N PHE A 245 12.07 0.67 -10.62
CA PHE A 245 11.86 -0.71 -10.20
C PHE A 245 11.05 -1.54 -11.19
N ALA A 246 10.18 -0.89 -11.98
CA ALA A 246 9.45 -1.60 -13.02
C ALA A 246 10.43 -2.21 -14.03
N GLU A 247 10.17 -3.44 -14.46
CA GLU A 247 10.96 -4.10 -15.49
C GLU A 247 10.36 -3.79 -16.88
N LEU A 248 11.22 -3.69 -17.91
CA LEU A 248 10.78 -3.59 -19.30
C LEU A 248 10.19 -4.95 -19.70
N SER A 249 8.98 -4.95 -20.25
CA SER A 249 8.50 -6.07 -21.03
C SER A 249 9.39 -6.16 -22.27
N ASP A 250 10.01 -7.32 -22.51
CA ASP A 250 10.93 -7.59 -23.63
C ASP A 250 10.25 -7.55 -25.03
N ASP A 251 9.15 -6.82 -25.20
CA ASP A 251 8.38 -6.73 -26.45
C ASP A 251 8.95 -5.74 -27.48
N ASP A 252 10.11 -5.13 -27.23
CA ASP A 252 10.75 -4.16 -28.14
C ASP A 252 11.97 -4.72 -28.92
N ASP A 253 12.26 -6.03 -28.81
CA ASP A 253 13.31 -6.71 -29.62
C ASP A 253 12.72 -7.64 -30.70
N SER A 254 11.85 -7.08 -31.57
CA SER A 254 11.41 -7.75 -32.82
C SER A 254 11.64 -6.90 -34.07
#